data_AF-A0A183L223-F1
#
_entry.id   AF-A0A183L223-F1
#
_cell.length_a   1.000
_cell.length_b   1.000
_cell.length_c   1.000
_cell.angle_alpha   90.00
_cell.angle_beta   90.00
_cell.angle_gamma   90.00
#
_symmetry.space_group_name_H-M   'P 1'
#
loop_
_entity.id
_entity.type
_entity.pdbx_description
1 polymer ?
#
loop_
_entity_poly.entity_id
_entity_poly.type
_entity_poly.pdbx_seq_one_letter_code
_entity_poly.pdbx_strand_id
1 'polypeptide(L)'
;MLLYSAHEEENAPHTQGVGLMLSKVARNALLAWESHGSRIIKASFKTKKEGILMNIIQCYAPTNHSNDETKDQFYERLQSVIEKCPRKDLTILMGDLNANVGIDNTGYEDIMGRHGLEERNENGERFANLCAFNKLVVGGTIFPHKRIHKATWISADYTTENQIDHICINKMF
;
A
#
# COMPACT_ATOMS: atom_id res chain seq x y z
N MET A 1 8.07 1.12 -19.70
CA MET A 1 6.67 0.68 -19.95
C MET A 1 5.84 1.20 -18.80
N LEU A 2 4.67 1.78 -19.07
CA LEU A 2 3.76 2.27 -18.04
C LEU A 2 2.60 1.28 -17.91
N LEU A 3 2.38 0.78 -16.69
CA LEU A 3 1.14 0.12 -16.31
C LEU A 3 0.29 1.17 -15.60
N TYR A 4 -0.98 1.30 -15.95
CA TYR A 4 -1.83 2.35 -15.42
C TYR A 4 -3.26 1.85 -15.28
N SER A 5 -3.92 2.29 -14.21
CA SER A 5 -5.33 2.08 -13.96
C SER A 5 -5.95 3.41 -13.54
N ALA A 6 -7.13 3.71 -14.09
CA ALA A 6 -7.94 4.88 -13.78
C ALA A 6 -9.41 4.52 -13.99
N HIS A 7 -10.30 5.53 -13.97
CA HIS A 7 -11.69 5.35 -14.38
C HIS A 7 -11.78 4.82 -15.82
N GLU A 8 -12.74 3.93 -16.06
CA GLU A 8 -12.97 3.31 -17.37
C GLU A 8 -13.75 4.22 -18.33
N GLU A 9 -14.52 5.17 -17.78
CA GLU A 9 -15.35 6.07 -18.57
C GLU A 9 -14.53 7.25 -19.15
N GLU A 10 -14.69 7.50 -20.45
CA GLU A 10 -13.95 8.51 -21.21
C GLU A 10 -14.12 9.95 -20.67
N ASN A 11 -15.25 10.23 -20.02
CA ASN A 11 -15.58 11.53 -19.44
C ASN A 11 -15.60 11.53 -17.90
N ALA A 12 -15.06 10.49 -17.26
CA ALA A 12 -14.97 10.46 -15.81
C ALA A 12 -14.10 11.62 -15.29
N PRO A 13 -14.38 12.14 -14.08
CA PRO A 13 -13.51 13.11 -13.44
C PRO A 13 -12.08 12.57 -13.38
N HIS A 14 -11.08 13.39 -13.73
CA HIS A 14 -9.65 13.07 -13.62
C HIS A 14 -9.20 13.04 -12.15
N THR A 15 -9.80 12.12 -11.41
CA THR A 15 -9.56 11.86 -10.00
C THR A 15 -9.10 10.41 -9.89
N GLN A 16 -8.38 10.09 -8.81
CA GLN A 16 -7.85 8.74 -8.59
C GLN A 16 -6.76 8.38 -9.61
N GLY A 17 -6.52 7.07 -9.80
CA GLY A 17 -5.51 6.57 -10.72
C GLY A 17 -4.26 6.09 -10.02
N VAL A 18 -3.73 4.97 -10.49
CA VAL A 18 -2.47 4.38 -10.00
C VAL A 18 -1.67 3.84 -11.17
N GLY A 19 -0.35 3.88 -11.06
CA GLY A 19 0.51 3.36 -12.12
C GLY A 19 1.88 2.90 -11.64
N LEU A 20 2.49 2.06 -12.47
CA LEU A 20 3.84 1.55 -12.31
C LEU A 20 4.64 1.86 -13.56
N MET A 21 5.70 2.65 -13.41
CA MET A 21 6.65 2.89 -14.49
C MET A 21 7.82 1.91 -14.38
N LEU A 22 7.93 1.03 -15.38
CA LEU A 22 8.88 -0.08 -15.38
C LEU A 22 10.12 0.24 -16.22
N SER A 23 11.28 0.01 -15.61
CA SER A 23 12.58 -0.05 -16.31
C SER A 23 12.59 -1.19 -17.34
N LYS A 24 13.57 -1.20 -18.25
CA LYS A 24 13.74 -2.28 -19.23
C LYS A 24 13.89 -3.66 -18.55
N VAL A 25 14.62 -3.70 -17.43
CA VAL A 25 14.83 -4.94 -16.66
C VAL A 25 13.53 -5.41 -16.02
N ALA A 26 12.82 -4.52 -15.33
CA ALA A 26 11.54 -4.87 -14.68
C ALA A 26 10.48 -5.30 -15.71
N ARG A 27 10.40 -4.62 -16.85
CA ARG A 27 9.53 -5.02 -17.96
C ARG A 27 9.82 -6.44 -18.43
N ASN A 28 11.09 -6.80 -18.60
CA ASN A 28 11.46 -8.14 -19.06
C ASN A 28 11.16 -9.24 -18.02
N ALA A 29 11.02 -8.86 -16.75
CA ALA A 29 10.65 -9.76 -15.66
C ALA A 29 9.12 -9.79 -15.41
N LEU A 30 8.35 -8.87 -15.99
CA LEU A 30 6.90 -8.82 -15.80
C LEU A 30 6.25 -10.06 -16.41
N LEU A 31 5.44 -10.76 -15.62
CA LEU A 31 4.69 -11.93 -16.07
C LEU A 31 3.24 -11.57 -16.41
N ALA A 32 2.60 -10.83 -15.52
CA ALA A 32 1.22 -10.39 -15.68
C ALA A 32 0.98 -9.15 -14.83
N TRP A 33 -0.04 -8.37 -15.19
CA TRP A 33 -0.58 -7.32 -14.35
C TRP A 33 -2.09 -7.24 -14.53
N GLU A 34 -2.76 -6.72 -13.51
CA GLU A 34 -4.21 -6.59 -13.44
C GLU A 34 -4.57 -5.30 -12.68
N SER A 35 -5.63 -4.63 -13.11
CA SER A 35 -6.25 -3.50 -12.40
C SER A 35 -7.47 -3.98 -11.63
N HIS A 36 -7.68 -3.43 -10.43
CA HIS A 36 -8.82 -3.76 -9.57
C HIS A 36 -9.60 -2.47 -9.25
N GLY A 37 -10.26 -1.94 -10.29
CA GLY A 37 -10.77 -0.57 -10.33
C GLY A 37 -9.64 0.47 -10.38
N SER A 38 -10.02 1.74 -10.36
CA SER A 38 -9.17 2.93 -10.56
C SER A 38 -8.09 3.19 -9.50
N ARG A 39 -8.06 2.42 -8.41
CA ARG A 39 -7.24 2.69 -7.21
C ARG A 39 -6.28 1.58 -6.84
N ILE A 40 -6.29 0.44 -7.53
CA ILE A 40 -5.43 -0.71 -7.20
C ILE A 40 -4.92 -1.32 -8.49
N ILE A 41 -3.60 -1.50 -8.57
CA ILE A 41 -2.94 -2.26 -9.63
C ILE A 41 -2.05 -3.31 -8.98
N LYS A 42 -2.09 -4.53 -9.51
CA LYS A 42 -1.18 -5.62 -9.13
C LYS A 42 -0.35 -6.01 -10.33
N ALA A 43 0.96 -6.15 -10.13
CA ALA A 43 1.89 -6.65 -11.13
C ALA A 43 2.74 -7.77 -10.53
N SER A 44 2.85 -8.89 -11.24
CA SER A 44 3.62 -10.06 -10.83
C SER A 44 4.88 -10.18 -11.70
N PHE A 45 6.01 -10.39 -11.04
CA PHE A 45 7.34 -10.42 -11.66
C PHE A 45 8.05 -11.74 -11.35
N LYS A 46 8.79 -12.24 -12.34
CA LYS A 46 9.71 -13.36 -12.16
C LYS A 46 10.92 -12.89 -11.34
N THR A 47 11.24 -13.62 -10.27
CA THR A 47 12.46 -13.39 -9.49
C THR A 47 13.59 -14.31 -9.96
N LYS A 48 14.81 -14.07 -9.45
CA LYS A 48 15.94 -14.99 -9.66
C LYS A 48 15.79 -16.30 -8.89
N LYS A 49 14.98 -16.33 -7.82
CA LYS A 49 14.75 -17.53 -7.01
C LYS A 49 13.65 -18.35 -7.67
N GLU A 50 14.00 -19.56 -8.09
CA GLU A 50 13.07 -20.45 -8.76
C GLU A 50 11.85 -20.76 -7.88
N GLY A 51 10.67 -20.78 -8.50
CA GLY A 51 9.40 -21.04 -7.81
C GLY A 51 8.88 -19.92 -6.92
N ILE A 52 9.57 -18.77 -6.86
CA ILE A 52 9.18 -17.58 -6.08
C ILE A 52 8.94 -16.39 -7.01
N LEU A 53 7.74 -15.83 -6.94
CA LEU A 53 7.38 -14.61 -7.64
C LEU A 53 7.48 -13.40 -6.72
N MET A 54 7.50 -12.21 -7.33
CA MET A 54 7.32 -10.94 -6.64
C MET A 54 6.03 -10.30 -7.12
N ASN A 55 5.10 -10.04 -6.21
CA ASN A 55 3.85 -9.34 -6.45
C ASN A 55 3.98 -7.92 -5.90
N ILE A 56 3.80 -6.92 -6.77
CA ILE A 56 3.70 -5.51 -6.36
C ILE A 56 2.25 -5.11 -6.47
N ILE A 57 1.67 -4.68 -5.36
CA ILE A 57 0.33 -4.10 -5.29
C ILE A 57 0.52 -2.61 -4.99
N GLN A 58 0.22 -1.76 -5.97
CA GLN A 58 0.23 -0.32 -5.80
C GLN A 58 -1.20 0.17 -5.64
N CYS A 59 -1.46 0.97 -4.61
CA CYS A 59 -2.79 1.48 -4.35
C CYS A 59 -2.84 2.96 -4.00
N TYR A 60 -4.03 3.53 -4.16
CA TYR A 60 -4.39 4.87 -3.70
C TYR A 60 -5.71 4.80 -2.94
N ALA A 61 -5.65 4.73 -1.62
CA ALA A 61 -6.81 4.56 -0.78
C ALA A 61 -7.71 5.82 -0.75
N PRO A 62 -9.00 5.67 -0.44
CA PRO A 62 -9.86 6.80 -0.10
C PRO A 62 -9.30 7.59 1.08
N THR A 63 -9.51 8.91 1.07
CA THR A 63 -9.12 9.79 2.18
C THR A 63 -9.87 9.44 3.46
N ASN A 64 -9.32 9.83 4.62
CA ASN A 64 -9.98 9.58 5.91
C ASN A 64 -11.37 10.25 6.02
N HIS A 65 -11.64 11.29 5.23
CA HIS A 65 -12.94 11.98 5.16
C HIS A 65 -13.97 11.31 4.24
N SER A 66 -13.57 10.27 3.51
CA SER A 66 -14.51 9.48 2.71
C SER A 66 -15.46 8.70 3.63
N ASN A 67 -16.68 8.44 3.16
CA ASN A 67 -17.65 7.65 3.92
C ASN A 67 -17.14 6.20 4.16
N ASP A 68 -17.68 5.56 5.20
CA ASP A 68 -17.24 4.22 5.59
C ASP A 68 -17.47 3.18 4.50
N GLU A 69 -18.60 3.23 3.78
CA GLU A 69 -18.88 2.30 2.68
C GLU A 69 -17.79 2.33 1.59
N THR A 70 -17.30 3.50 1.22
CA THR A 70 -16.23 3.65 0.23
C THR A 70 -14.90 3.10 0.76
N LYS A 71 -14.61 3.34 2.05
CA LYS A 71 -13.41 2.80 2.72
C LYS A 71 -13.50 1.27 2.79
N ASP A 72 -14.63 0.73 3.23
CA ASP A 72 -14.90 -0.72 3.35
C ASP A 72 -14.72 -1.42 2.00
N GLN A 73 -15.41 -0.94 0.95
CA GLN A 73 -15.30 -1.51 -0.40
C GLN A 73 -13.86 -1.52 -0.93
N PHE A 74 -13.07 -0.47 -0.63
CA PHE A 74 -11.66 -0.42 -1.01
C PHE A 74 -10.84 -1.48 -0.26
N TYR A 75 -10.97 -1.57 1.06
CA TYR A 75 -10.19 -2.52 1.88
C TYR A 75 -10.60 -3.98 1.62
N GLU A 76 -11.87 -4.26 1.38
CA GLU A 76 -12.34 -5.58 0.96
C GLU A 76 -11.77 -5.99 -0.40
N ARG A 77 -11.76 -5.06 -1.36
CA ARG A 77 -11.14 -5.31 -2.67
C ARG A 77 -9.64 -5.55 -2.51
N LEU A 78 -8.95 -4.72 -1.73
CA LEU A 78 -7.52 -4.87 -1.47
C LEU A 78 -7.21 -6.22 -0.80
N GLN A 79 -8.00 -6.63 0.18
CA GLN A 79 -7.91 -7.95 0.83
C GLN A 79 -8.00 -9.07 -0.21
N SER A 80 -8.98 -9.02 -1.11
CA SER A 80 -9.16 -10.03 -2.15
C SER A 80 -7.97 -10.13 -3.13
N VAL A 81 -7.26 -9.02 -3.38
CA VAL A 81 -6.06 -8.99 -4.22
C VAL A 81 -4.87 -9.61 -3.50
N ILE A 82 -4.73 -9.35 -2.20
CA ILE A 82 -3.66 -9.91 -1.37
C ILE A 82 -3.84 -11.42 -1.20
N GLU A 83 -5.07 -11.91 -0.98
CA GLU A 83 -5.36 -13.34 -0.83
C GLU A 83 -5.01 -14.18 -2.05
N LYS A 84 -5.08 -13.57 -3.25
CA LYS A 84 -4.67 -14.20 -4.50
C LYS A 84 -3.15 -14.30 -4.66
N CYS A 85 -2.36 -13.68 -3.79
CA CYS A 85 -0.91 -13.78 -3.81
C CYS A 85 -0.46 -14.96 -2.93
N PRO A 86 0.23 -15.97 -3.49
CA PRO A 86 0.72 -17.10 -2.70
C PRO A 86 1.63 -16.65 -1.55
N ARG A 87 1.44 -17.18 -0.34
CA ARG A 87 2.24 -16.80 0.85
C ARG A 87 3.75 -17.05 0.70
N LYS A 88 4.14 -17.98 -0.17
CA LYS A 88 5.55 -18.26 -0.50
C LYS A 88 6.20 -17.18 -1.35
N ASP A 89 5.39 -16.38 -2.06
CA ASP A 89 5.88 -15.33 -2.95
C ASP A 89 6.14 -14.07 -2.14
N LEU A 90 7.02 -13.22 -2.65
CA LEU A 90 7.24 -11.91 -2.07
C LEU A 90 6.09 -11.00 -2.48
N THR A 91 5.36 -10.45 -1.53
CA THR A 91 4.28 -9.48 -1.74
C THR A 91 4.70 -8.14 -1.16
N ILE A 92 4.77 -7.13 -2.02
CA ILE A 92 5.02 -5.74 -1.68
C ILE A 92 3.72 -4.99 -1.91
N LEU A 93 3.12 -4.48 -0.83
CA LEU A 93 2.02 -3.53 -0.88
C LEU A 93 2.59 -2.13 -0.73
N MET A 94 2.25 -1.21 -1.62
CA MET A 94 2.75 0.16 -1.57
C MET A 94 1.75 1.18 -2.10
N GLY A 95 2.00 2.45 -1.79
CA GLY A 95 1.27 3.58 -2.32
C GLY A 95 0.79 4.53 -1.22
N ASP A 96 -0.12 5.42 -1.59
CA ASP A 96 -0.78 6.33 -0.66
C ASP A 96 -2.02 5.63 -0.08
N LEU A 97 -1.91 5.22 1.18
CA LEU A 97 -2.96 4.51 1.91
C LEU A 97 -3.87 5.48 2.68
N ASN A 98 -3.58 6.79 2.65
CA ASN A 98 -4.29 7.80 3.44
C ASN A 98 -4.44 7.39 4.92
N ALA A 99 -3.47 6.64 5.45
CA ALA A 99 -3.53 5.93 6.71
C ALA A 99 -2.37 6.34 7.62
N ASN A 100 -2.67 7.03 8.72
CA ASN A 100 -1.70 7.24 9.79
C ASN A 100 -1.79 6.05 10.73
N VAL A 101 -0.74 5.22 10.77
CA VAL A 101 -0.72 4.01 11.62
C VAL A 101 -0.28 4.29 13.07
N GLY A 102 0.39 5.42 13.28
CA GLY A 102 0.80 5.92 14.59
C GLY A 102 2.03 5.23 15.20
N ILE A 103 2.37 5.66 16.41
CA ILE A 103 3.49 5.14 17.22
C ILE A 103 3.07 3.93 18.07
N ASP A 104 1.82 3.89 18.53
CA ASP A 104 1.30 2.78 19.31
C ASP A 104 1.20 1.53 18.44
N ASN A 105 1.88 0.46 18.84
CA ASN A 105 1.89 -0.82 18.16
C ASN A 105 1.27 -1.95 19.01
N THR A 106 0.56 -1.60 20.09
CA THR A 106 -0.08 -2.58 20.97
C THR A 106 -1.05 -3.46 20.18
N GLY A 107 -0.85 -4.79 20.21
CA GLY A 107 -1.62 -5.76 19.42
C GLY A 107 -1.18 -5.90 17.95
N TYR A 108 -0.21 -5.09 17.51
CA TYR A 108 0.33 -5.04 16.15
C TYR A 108 1.86 -5.23 16.13
N GLU A 109 2.46 -5.69 17.23
CA GLU A 109 3.91 -5.75 17.43
C GLU A 109 4.62 -6.63 16.39
N ASP A 110 3.90 -7.61 15.86
CA ASP A 110 4.38 -8.48 14.80
C ASP A 110 4.62 -7.75 13.48
N ILE A 111 3.83 -6.72 13.17
CA ILE A 111 3.79 -6.10 11.84
C ILE A 111 4.16 -4.62 11.85
N MET A 112 4.19 -3.99 13.03
CA MET A 112 4.52 -2.58 13.20
C MET A 112 5.58 -2.38 14.28
N GLY A 113 6.51 -1.48 14.00
CA GLY A 113 7.41 -0.92 15.00
C GLY A 113 6.80 0.30 15.67
N ARG A 114 7.58 0.96 16.52
CA ARG A 114 7.17 2.15 17.30
C ARG A 114 7.68 3.45 16.71
N HIS A 115 8.04 3.44 15.44
CA HIS A 115 8.64 4.60 14.77
C HIS A 115 7.74 5.22 13.71
N GLY A 116 6.44 4.96 13.75
CA GLY A 116 5.46 5.74 12.99
C GLY A 116 5.44 7.21 13.39
N LEU A 117 4.54 7.96 12.76
CA LEU A 117 4.27 9.36 13.04
C LEU A 117 2.84 9.51 13.58
N GLU A 118 2.68 10.42 14.55
CA GLU A 118 1.38 10.82 15.10
C GLU A 118 0.55 9.67 15.72
N GLU A 119 -0.75 9.92 15.91
CA GLU A 119 -1.72 8.95 16.39
C GLU A 119 -2.40 8.23 15.23
N ARG A 120 -2.91 7.04 15.53
CA ARG A 120 -3.58 6.22 14.53
C ARG A 120 -4.94 6.83 14.18
N ASN A 121 -5.21 7.03 12.89
CA ASN A 121 -6.53 7.45 12.41
C ASN A 121 -7.39 6.24 11.98
N GLU A 122 -8.64 6.47 11.58
CA GLU A 122 -9.56 5.40 11.19
C GLU A 122 -9.04 4.57 10.02
N ASN A 123 -8.49 5.22 8.98
CA ASN A 123 -7.82 4.52 7.88
C ASN A 123 -6.60 3.72 8.38
N GLY A 124 -5.85 4.27 9.34
CA GLY A 124 -4.75 3.62 10.03
C GLY A 124 -5.16 2.32 10.72
N GLU A 125 -6.30 2.31 11.40
CA GLU A 125 -6.85 1.12 12.05
C GLU A 125 -7.23 0.05 11.02
N ARG A 126 -7.93 0.44 9.95
CA ARG A 126 -8.29 -0.48 8.85
C ARG A 126 -7.06 -1.08 8.19
N PHE A 127 -6.06 -0.25 7.92
CA PHE A 127 -4.80 -0.67 7.32
C PHE A 127 -3.98 -1.57 8.24
N ALA A 128 -3.85 -1.22 9.52
CA ALA A 128 -3.15 -2.03 10.50
C ALA A 128 -3.79 -3.42 10.66
N ASN A 129 -5.13 -3.48 10.71
CA ASN A 129 -5.88 -4.74 10.74
C ASN A 129 -5.64 -5.60 9.49
N LEU A 130 -5.70 -4.99 8.29
CA LEU A 130 -5.36 -5.65 7.03
C LEU A 130 -3.93 -6.23 7.07
N CYS A 131 -2.96 -5.43 7.52
CA CYS A 131 -1.57 -5.83 7.61
C CYS A 131 -1.36 -6.96 8.62
N ALA A 132 -1.99 -6.89 9.79
CA ALA A 132 -1.94 -7.92 10.83
C ALA A 132 -2.50 -9.25 10.33
N PHE A 133 -3.66 -9.21 9.66
CA PHE A 133 -4.32 -10.40 9.11
C PHE A 133 -3.45 -11.10 8.06
N ASN A 134 -2.82 -10.32 7.17
CA ASN A 134 -2.01 -10.84 6.07
C ASN A 134 -0.50 -10.97 6.39
N LYS A 135 -0.08 -10.69 7.63
CA LYS A 135 1.33 -10.70 8.06
C LYS A 135 2.22 -9.80 7.19
N LEU A 136 1.72 -8.62 6.85
CA LEU A 136 2.42 -7.58 6.10
C LEU A 136 3.09 -6.61 7.08
N VAL A 137 4.42 -6.55 7.08
CA VAL A 137 5.20 -5.65 7.94
C VAL A 137 5.18 -4.24 7.36
N VAL A 138 4.78 -3.24 8.14
CA VAL A 138 4.73 -1.83 7.75
C VAL A 138 6.12 -1.20 7.90
N GLY A 139 6.87 -1.18 6.80
CA GLY A 139 8.31 -0.85 6.82
C GLY A 139 8.64 0.52 7.41
N GLY A 140 7.81 1.53 7.14
CA GLY A 140 7.99 2.91 7.61
C GLY A 140 7.91 3.08 9.14
N THR A 141 7.55 2.02 9.88
CA THR A 141 7.42 2.05 11.35
C THR A 141 8.54 1.29 12.08
N ILE A 142 9.35 0.51 11.35
CA ILE A 142 10.27 -0.49 11.95
C ILE A 142 11.54 0.13 12.53
N PHE A 143 12.09 1.14 11.85
CA PHE A 143 13.39 1.71 12.22
C PHE A 143 13.27 3.18 12.66
N PRO A 144 14.14 3.62 13.58
CA PRO A 144 14.16 5.01 13.99
C PRO A 144 14.63 5.89 12.83
N HIS A 145 13.80 6.85 12.44
CA HIS A 145 14.11 7.88 11.45
C HIS A 145 13.91 9.28 12.03
N LYS A 146 14.60 10.26 11.45
CA LYS A 146 14.31 11.68 11.73
C LYS A 146 12.91 12.01 11.21
N ARG A 147 12.19 12.91 11.90
CA ARG A 147 10.81 13.32 11.54
C ARG A 147 10.69 13.76 10.07
N ILE A 148 11.68 14.51 9.57
CA ILE A 148 11.80 14.95 8.16
C ILE A 148 11.88 13.82 7.12
N HIS A 149 12.08 12.57 7.54
CA HIS A 149 12.13 11.39 6.68
C HIS A 149 10.94 10.44 6.91
N LYS A 150 10.06 10.75 7.87
CA LYS A 150 8.84 9.97 8.16
C LYS A 150 7.61 10.56 7.53
N ALA A 151 7.51 11.90 7.52
CA ALA A 151 6.42 12.60 6.88
C ALA A 151 6.50 12.37 5.36
N THR A 152 5.41 11.88 4.79
CA THR A 152 5.27 11.66 3.33
C THR A 152 4.33 12.68 2.70
N TRP A 153 3.55 13.37 3.53
CA TRP A 153 2.70 14.49 3.13
C TRP A 153 2.80 15.64 4.13
N ILE A 154 2.81 16.87 3.62
CA ILE A 154 2.78 18.09 4.43
C ILE A 154 1.66 18.98 3.89
N SER A 155 0.85 19.53 4.79
CA SER A 155 -0.23 20.45 4.44
C SER A 155 0.31 21.73 3.78
N ALA A 156 -0.51 22.40 2.97
CA ALA A 156 -0.11 23.60 2.24
C ALA A 156 0.26 24.79 3.16
N ASP A 157 -0.24 24.80 4.38
CA ASP A 157 0.09 25.76 5.44
C ASP A 157 1.30 25.34 6.29
N TYR A 158 1.92 24.19 5.98
CA TYR A 158 3.09 23.62 6.68
C TYR A 158 2.88 23.32 8.17
N THR A 159 1.63 23.23 8.63
CA THR A 159 1.31 22.98 10.05
C THR A 159 1.16 21.50 10.38
N THR A 160 0.77 20.69 9.39
CA THR A 160 0.43 19.28 9.57
C THR A 160 1.33 18.42 8.71
N GLU A 161 1.88 17.37 9.30
CA GLU A 161 2.73 16.40 8.63
C GLU A 161 2.12 15.02 8.82
N ASN A 162 1.93 14.25 7.76
CA ASN A 162 1.34 12.91 7.84
C ASN A 162 2.26 11.85 7.24
N GLN A 163 2.18 10.62 7.75
CA GLN A 163 2.83 9.44 7.17
C GLN A 163 1.73 8.56 6.57
N ILE A 164 1.39 8.82 5.30
CA ILE A 164 0.28 8.19 4.58
C ILE A 164 0.72 7.31 3.42
N ASP A 165 1.95 7.49 2.95
CA ASP A 165 2.56 6.62 1.96
C ASP A 165 3.32 5.51 2.67
N HIS A 166 2.96 4.27 2.35
CA HIS A 166 3.51 3.10 3.02
C HIS A 166 4.11 2.13 2.03
N ILE A 167 5.11 1.39 2.49
CA ILE A 167 5.62 0.18 1.84
C ILE A 167 5.55 -0.93 2.87
N CYS A 168 4.80 -1.97 2.54
CA CYS A 168 4.63 -3.16 3.36
C CYS A 168 5.13 -4.40 2.63
N ILE A 169 5.73 -5.31 3.38
CA ILE A 169 6.30 -6.54 2.83
C ILE A 169 5.79 -7.71 3.68
N ASN A 170 5.34 -8.79 3.04
CA ASN A 170 4.95 -9.99 3.78
C ASN A 170 6.15 -10.59 4.53
N LYS A 171 5.89 -11.09 5.75
CA LYS A 171 6.88 -11.93 6.44
C LYS A 171 7.13 -13.19 5.62
N MET A 172 8.38 -13.36 5.21
CA MET A 172 8.85 -14.57 4.54
C MET A 172 9.55 -15.44 5.59
N PHE A 173 8.79 -16.40 6.13
CA PHE A 173 9.22 -17.43 7.10
C PHE A 173 9.76 -16.92 8.44
#